data_AF-A0A2N0SLE1-F1
#
_entry.id   AF-A0A2N0SLE1-F1
#
_cell.length_a   1.000
_cell.length_b   1.000
_cell.length_c   1.000
_cell.angle_alpha   90.00
_cell.angle_beta   90.00
_cell.angle_gamma   90.00
#
_symmetry.space_group_name_H-M   'P 1'
#
loop_
_entity.id
_entity.type
_entity.pdbx_description
1 polymer ?
#
loop_
_entity_poly.entity_id
_entity_poly.type
_entity_poly.pdbx_seq_one_letter_code
_entity_poly.pdbx_strand_id
1 'polypeptide(L)'
;MTLPYLTDDCIYYILQHLQNDRSTLFNCLLVNRFWCKSTIPLLYANPFVNITERNYPIILTLIFCFNKAEILQLKNQLGPSQINNINFDKEYKPLFEYPKYLENYNHFTINSVINRCFVGYCSDLSISQNKIYDDIIPIFHKSILRQSRNIKQIDILLYLFYEESFKNFNIKNFTSNLTKLNSLSLTFHLNGTFINNEIEQEFLSNIARNLRKLIINLPRTQRSLLQQHITFDNLHYNITLEKLCTIIQKQNKLKIFKITNCHSLLKNILLSLDFQKHSLAHSEFTKCDFNNINLKRFNNLYNLEYLTFKNCKGTILLDQREVLNFTSFKLKELSFIRNNWSVDVTSLMIKYLGASLQRLLIENPTIPIIENILTYCSKLNFLKIRIDTRFNLLVLPYFKNLKIGILNINISYYNYININEFFINLANNIPINISKISIFCRKSNKFKEFLENCHDNFEIINLYQTIELEFLKIVLNYIERNNNSLKVFGMTRLDKELNDEELKLFNQIKSKGIKIVDYYSLLLT
;
A
#
# COMPACT_ATOMS: atom_id res chain seq x y z
N MET A 1 43.26 34.12 -14.53
CA MET A 1 42.72 32.74 -14.61
C MET A 1 41.21 32.83 -14.52
N THR A 2 40.49 32.37 -15.53
CA THR A 2 39.02 32.23 -15.45
C THR A 2 38.71 31.07 -14.51
N LEU A 3 37.84 31.30 -13.51
CA LEU A 3 37.38 30.22 -12.64
C LEU A 3 36.79 29.08 -13.50
N PRO A 4 37.07 27.81 -13.19
CA PRO A 4 36.46 26.70 -13.91
C PRO A 4 34.93 26.76 -13.74
N TYR A 5 34.21 26.85 -14.86
CA TYR A 5 32.75 26.85 -14.91
C TYR A 5 32.26 25.41 -15.04
N LEU A 6 31.41 24.96 -14.11
CA LEU A 6 30.69 23.69 -14.24
C LEU A 6 29.72 23.80 -15.41
N THR A 7 29.73 22.82 -16.32
CA THR A 7 28.76 22.81 -17.42
C THR A 7 27.33 22.69 -16.91
N ASP A 8 26.39 23.19 -17.69
CA ASP A 8 24.96 23.17 -17.37
C ASP A 8 24.45 21.74 -17.09
N ASP A 9 24.98 20.73 -17.80
CA ASP A 9 24.68 19.31 -17.56
C ASP A 9 25.14 18.85 -16.18
N CYS A 10 26.37 19.19 -15.78
CA CYS A 10 26.87 18.87 -14.45
C CYS A 10 26.01 19.50 -13.35
N ILE A 11 25.61 20.77 -13.52
CA ILE A 11 24.72 21.45 -12.58
C ILE A 11 23.36 20.75 -12.53
N TYR A 12 22.80 20.35 -13.67
CA TYR A 12 21.53 19.63 -13.71
C TYR A 12 21.60 18.28 -12.98
N TYR A 13 22.68 17.51 -13.17
CA TYR A 13 22.91 16.27 -12.42
C TYR A 13 23.03 16.52 -10.91
N ILE A 14 23.77 17.55 -10.50
CA ILE A 14 23.88 17.95 -9.09
C ILE A 14 22.48 18.24 -8.51
N LEU A 15 21.66 19.02 -9.21
CA LEU A 15 20.30 19.35 -8.77
C LEU A 15 19.40 18.11 -8.71
N GLN A 16 19.51 17.17 -9.65
CA GLN A 16 18.76 15.92 -9.61
C GLN A 16 19.10 15.07 -8.38
N HIS A 17 20.38 15.01 -7.98
CA HIS A 17 20.78 14.33 -6.75
C HIS A 17 20.16 14.97 -5.50
N LEU A 18 19.83 16.26 -5.56
CA LEU A 18 19.20 17.03 -4.49
C LEU A 18 17.66 17.02 -4.53
N GLN A 19 17.01 16.28 -5.45
CA GLN A 19 15.55 16.33 -5.66
C GLN A 19 14.70 16.08 -4.40
N ASN A 20 15.24 15.36 -3.41
CA ASN A 20 14.57 15.05 -2.15
C ASN A 20 14.96 16.01 -1.00
N ASP A 21 15.93 16.90 -1.19
CA ASP A 21 16.35 17.92 -0.23
C ASP A 21 15.77 19.28 -0.64
N ARG A 22 14.51 19.49 -0.25
CA ARG A 22 13.75 20.70 -0.57
C ARG A 22 14.43 21.97 -0.03
N SER A 23 15.04 21.91 1.15
CA SER A 23 15.76 23.03 1.76
C SER A 23 16.94 23.48 0.90
N THR A 24 17.78 22.54 0.52
CA THR A 24 18.95 22.83 -0.32
C THR A 24 18.53 23.32 -1.69
N LEU A 25 17.52 22.71 -2.31
CA LEU A 25 16.98 23.19 -3.58
C LEU A 25 16.41 24.62 -3.50
N PHE A 26 15.81 25.02 -2.37
CA PHE A 26 15.35 26.40 -2.20
C PHE A 26 16.53 27.38 -2.21
N ASN A 27 17.64 27.05 -1.56
CA ASN A 27 18.86 27.85 -1.59
C ASN A 27 19.46 27.92 -3.01
N CYS A 28 19.40 26.82 -3.77
CA CYS A 28 19.83 26.78 -5.17
C CYS A 28 19.08 27.79 -6.06
N LEU A 29 17.83 28.16 -5.73
CA LEU A 29 17.07 29.17 -6.48
C LEU A 29 17.74 30.54 -6.49
N LEU A 30 18.51 30.85 -5.44
CA LEU A 30 19.07 32.18 -5.19
C LEU A 30 20.45 32.37 -5.83
N VAL A 31 21.05 31.30 -6.39
CA VAL A 31 22.41 31.32 -6.95
C VAL A 31 22.47 32.20 -8.19
N ASN A 32 21.72 31.84 -9.23
CA ASN A 32 21.57 32.63 -10.46
C ASN A 32 20.35 32.17 -11.27
N ARG A 33 20.11 32.83 -12.41
CA ARG A 33 18.96 32.56 -13.30
C ARG A 33 18.92 31.11 -13.81
N PHE A 34 20.06 30.50 -14.13
CA PHE A 34 20.10 29.13 -14.62
C PHE A 34 19.71 28.15 -13.51
N TRP A 35 20.36 28.24 -12.36
CA TRP A 35 20.06 27.41 -11.19
C TRP A 35 18.59 27.53 -10.78
N CYS A 36 18.06 28.74 -10.75
CA CYS A 36 16.64 28.99 -10.51
C CYS A 36 15.74 28.21 -11.49
N LYS A 37 15.95 28.38 -12.80
CA LYS A 37 15.14 27.71 -13.84
C LYS A 37 15.24 26.19 -13.78
N SER A 38 16.41 25.63 -13.48
CA SER A 38 16.64 24.19 -13.42
C SER A 38 16.09 23.56 -12.14
N THR A 39 16.05 24.33 -11.05
CA THR A 39 15.59 23.84 -9.73
C THR A 39 14.07 23.87 -9.58
N ILE A 40 13.39 24.87 -10.13
CA ILE A 40 11.92 25.01 -10.00
C ILE A 40 11.15 23.75 -10.42
N PRO A 41 11.44 23.09 -11.56
CA PRO A 41 10.76 21.84 -11.94
C PRO A 41 10.91 20.74 -10.89
N LEU A 42 12.07 20.64 -10.24
CA LEU A 42 12.34 19.63 -9.20
C LEU A 42 11.55 19.95 -7.92
N LEU A 43 11.56 21.22 -7.49
CA LEU A 43 10.81 21.67 -6.30
C LEU A 43 9.29 21.52 -6.43
N TYR A 44 8.76 21.71 -7.64
CA TYR A 44 7.33 21.67 -7.92
C TYR A 44 6.86 20.36 -8.58
N ALA A 45 7.72 19.35 -8.68
CA ALA A 45 7.34 18.00 -9.08
C ALA A 45 6.40 17.35 -8.06
N ASN A 46 6.70 17.50 -6.76
CA ASN A 46 5.91 16.97 -5.65
C ASN A 46 5.74 18.02 -4.53
N PRO A 47 5.09 19.16 -4.82
CA PRO A 47 5.12 20.33 -3.96
C PRO A 47 4.44 20.12 -2.60
N PHE A 48 3.51 19.15 -2.50
CA PHE A 48 2.66 18.93 -1.33
C PHE A 48 3.20 17.91 -0.31
N VAL A 49 4.34 17.27 -0.61
CA VAL A 49 4.93 16.25 0.25
C VAL A 49 5.78 16.92 1.34
N ASN A 50 5.71 16.41 2.57
CA ASN A 50 6.48 16.89 3.73
C ASN A 50 6.32 18.39 4.02
N ILE A 51 5.12 18.94 3.79
CA ILE A 51 4.83 20.34 4.13
C ILE A 51 4.73 20.53 5.64
N THR A 52 5.52 21.50 6.13
CA THR A 52 5.44 22.11 7.46
C THR A 52 4.82 23.50 7.36
N GLU A 53 4.47 24.13 8.49
CA GLU A 53 3.92 25.50 8.53
C GLU A 53 4.79 26.53 7.79
N ARG A 54 6.11 26.37 7.82
CA ARG A 54 7.08 27.19 7.08
C ARG A 54 6.90 27.17 5.54
N ASN A 55 6.14 26.21 5.01
CA ASN A 55 5.94 25.97 3.57
C ASN A 55 4.54 26.37 3.07
N TYR A 56 3.70 27.04 3.88
CA TYR A 56 2.42 27.61 3.45
C TYR A 56 2.47 28.61 2.28
N PRO A 57 3.59 29.32 1.98
CA PRO A 57 3.69 30.16 0.77
C PRO A 57 3.40 29.42 -0.54
N ILE A 58 3.41 28.08 -0.55
CA ILE A 58 3.03 27.28 -1.71
C ILE A 58 1.56 27.47 -2.11
N ILE A 59 0.67 27.64 -1.13
CA ILE A 59 -0.75 27.89 -1.38
C ILE A 59 -0.92 29.28 -1.98
N LEU A 60 -0.22 30.30 -1.45
CA LEU A 60 -0.18 31.64 -2.05
C LEU A 60 0.36 31.60 -3.48
N THR A 61 1.41 30.82 -3.73
CA THR A 61 1.97 30.64 -5.08
C THR A 61 0.95 30.05 -6.05
N LEU A 62 0.16 29.06 -5.61
CA LEU A 62 -0.90 28.46 -6.42
C LEU A 62 -2.05 29.45 -6.67
N ILE A 63 -2.43 30.22 -5.66
CA ILE A 63 -3.42 31.29 -5.78
C ILE A 63 -2.98 32.30 -6.85
N PHE A 64 -1.71 32.69 -6.90
CA PHE A 64 -1.19 33.56 -7.95
C PHE A 64 -1.17 32.92 -9.35
N CYS A 65 -1.41 31.61 -9.46
CA CYS A 65 -1.60 30.92 -10.73
C CYS A 65 -3.08 30.81 -11.13
N PHE A 66 -4.02 31.34 -10.33
CA PHE A 66 -5.45 31.29 -10.65
C PHE A 66 -5.80 32.24 -11.79
N ASN A 67 -6.82 31.87 -12.57
CA ASN A 67 -7.37 32.79 -13.55
C ASN A 67 -8.40 33.74 -12.89
N LYS A 68 -8.87 34.74 -13.64
CA LYS A 68 -9.85 35.73 -13.13
C LYS A 68 -11.10 35.08 -12.52
N ALA A 69 -11.65 34.06 -13.17
CA ALA A 69 -12.84 33.37 -12.70
C ALA A 69 -12.61 32.63 -11.37
N GLU A 70 -11.47 31.96 -11.22
CA GLU A 70 -11.08 31.26 -9.99
C GLU A 70 -10.80 32.23 -8.84
N ILE A 71 -10.15 33.37 -9.13
CA ILE A 71 -9.93 34.43 -8.13
C ILE A 71 -11.27 35.00 -7.65
N LEU A 72 -12.18 35.30 -8.57
CA LEU A 72 -13.53 35.80 -8.21
C LEU A 72 -14.31 34.76 -7.39
N GLN A 73 -14.24 33.49 -7.77
CA GLN A 73 -14.89 32.41 -7.02
C GLN A 73 -14.31 32.31 -5.60
N LEU A 74 -12.98 32.35 -5.47
CA LEU A 74 -12.32 32.33 -4.16
C LEU A 74 -12.70 33.55 -3.31
N LYS A 75 -12.71 34.75 -3.89
CA LYS A 75 -13.15 35.99 -3.22
C LYS A 75 -14.58 35.86 -2.68
N ASN A 76 -15.50 35.35 -3.50
CA ASN A 76 -16.89 35.18 -3.09
C ASN A 76 -17.03 34.20 -1.91
N GLN A 77 -16.20 33.14 -1.89
CA GLN A 77 -16.23 32.18 -0.79
C GLN A 77 -15.60 32.72 0.49
N LEU A 78 -14.57 33.55 0.42
CA LEU A 78 -13.94 34.17 1.59
C LEU A 78 -14.71 35.38 2.12
N GLY A 79 -15.48 36.08 1.29
CA GLY A 79 -16.26 37.25 1.70
C GLY A 79 -15.44 38.55 1.84
N PRO A 80 -16.11 39.70 2.06
CA PRO A 80 -15.52 41.04 1.91
C PRO A 80 -14.51 41.45 2.99
N SER A 81 -14.52 40.83 4.18
CA SER A 81 -13.66 41.23 5.31
C SER A 81 -12.33 40.45 5.43
N GLN A 82 -12.04 39.50 4.54
CA GLN A 82 -11.13 38.39 4.86
C GLN A 82 -9.85 38.35 4.01
N ILE A 83 -9.54 39.44 3.28
CA ILE A 83 -8.42 39.48 2.32
C ILE A 83 -7.56 40.74 2.42
N ASN A 84 -7.38 41.30 3.61
CA ASN A 84 -6.49 42.47 3.74
C ASN A 84 -5.00 42.13 3.48
N ASN A 85 -4.62 40.84 3.50
CA ASN A 85 -3.23 40.40 3.32
C ASN A 85 -2.89 39.87 1.92
N ILE A 86 -3.88 39.60 1.05
CA ILE A 86 -3.64 39.15 -0.34
C ILE A 86 -4.32 40.14 -1.27
N ASN A 87 -3.59 41.15 -1.72
CA ASN A 87 -4.11 42.08 -2.71
C ASN A 87 -4.36 41.31 -4.02
N PHE A 88 -5.62 41.07 -4.36
CA PHE A 88 -6.04 40.36 -5.57
C PHE A 88 -6.35 41.27 -6.75
N ASP A 89 -6.19 42.59 -6.58
CA ASP A 89 -6.65 43.59 -7.54
C ASP A 89 -5.61 43.93 -8.60
N LYS A 90 -4.38 43.42 -8.45
CA LYS A 90 -3.36 43.42 -9.51
C LYS A 90 -3.39 42.09 -10.26
N GLU A 91 -3.30 42.13 -11.58
CA GLU A 91 -3.01 40.92 -12.37
C GLU A 91 -1.60 40.41 -12.02
N TYR A 92 -1.50 39.49 -11.06
CA TYR A 92 -0.24 38.84 -10.76
C TYR A 92 0.06 37.79 -11.83
N LYS A 93 1.13 38.03 -12.57
CA LYS A 93 1.70 37.01 -13.46
C LYS A 93 2.80 36.27 -12.70
N PRO A 94 2.61 34.99 -12.33
CA PRO A 94 3.64 34.27 -11.61
C PRO A 94 4.88 34.11 -12.51
N LEU A 95 6.07 34.15 -11.91
CA LEU A 95 7.33 34.03 -12.64
C LEU A 95 7.42 32.71 -13.43
N PHE A 96 6.78 31.67 -12.91
CA PHE A 96 6.65 30.37 -13.54
C PHE A 96 5.21 29.88 -13.47
N GLU A 97 4.81 29.07 -14.44
CA GLU A 97 3.54 28.33 -14.42
C GLU A 97 3.68 27.11 -13.48
N TYR A 98 3.80 27.33 -12.17
CA TYR A 98 4.18 26.31 -11.20
C TYR A 98 3.38 24.99 -11.31
N PRO A 99 2.05 24.99 -11.48
CA PRO A 99 1.27 23.75 -11.59
C PRO A 99 1.69 22.87 -12.78
N LYS A 100 2.31 23.42 -13.83
CA LYS A 100 2.73 22.62 -14.99
C LYS A 100 3.80 21.60 -14.65
N TYR A 101 4.60 21.85 -13.62
CA TYR A 101 5.68 20.97 -13.19
C TYR A 101 5.21 19.82 -12.31
N LEU A 102 3.95 19.83 -11.87
CA LEU A 102 3.38 18.79 -11.01
C LEU A 102 3.49 17.41 -11.67
N GLU A 103 4.14 16.48 -10.99
CA GLU A 103 4.30 15.09 -11.43
C GLU A 103 3.39 14.13 -10.65
N ASN A 104 3.07 14.44 -9.39
CA ASN A 104 2.19 13.62 -8.55
C ASN A 104 1.00 14.45 -8.04
N TYR A 105 -0.18 14.13 -8.54
CA TYR A 105 -1.42 14.68 -8.02
C TYR A 105 -2.01 13.69 -7.01
N ASN A 106 -2.08 14.08 -5.73
CA ASN A 106 -2.73 13.30 -4.69
C ASN A 106 -3.81 14.14 -4.00
N HIS A 107 -5.08 13.80 -4.26
CA HIS A 107 -6.23 14.55 -3.78
C HIS A 107 -6.21 14.74 -2.25
N PHE A 108 -6.03 13.66 -1.48
CA PHE A 108 -6.05 13.72 -0.02
C PHE A 108 -4.92 14.56 0.58
N THR A 109 -3.72 14.47 -0.01
CA THR A 109 -2.55 15.25 0.44
C THR A 109 -2.77 16.74 0.17
N ILE A 110 -3.25 17.08 -1.04
CA ILE A 110 -3.56 18.46 -1.41
C ILE A 110 -4.65 19.04 -0.49
N ASN A 111 -5.74 18.31 -0.25
CA ASN A 111 -6.79 18.73 0.70
C ASN A 111 -6.20 19.02 2.08
N SER A 112 -5.39 18.09 2.61
CA SER A 112 -4.79 18.23 3.94
C SER A 112 -3.90 19.46 4.05
N VAL A 113 -3.13 19.76 3.00
CA VAL A 113 -2.25 20.95 2.96
C VAL A 113 -3.06 22.23 2.89
N ILE A 114 -4.04 22.32 1.98
CA ILE A 114 -4.89 23.50 1.83
C ILE A 114 -5.65 23.74 3.13
N ASN A 115 -6.29 22.70 3.69
CA ASN A 115 -7.02 22.80 4.95
C ASN A 115 -6.13 23.32 6.08
N ARG A 116 -4.93 22.76 6.27
CA ARG A 116 -3.99 23.23 7.30
C ARG A 116 -3.58 24.69 7.09
N CYS A 117 -3.33 25.07 5.84
CA CYS A 117 -2.98 26.43 5.46
C CYS A 117 -4.12 27.43 5.78
N PHE A 118 -5.36 27.10 5.41
CA PHE A 118 -6.51 27.96 5.70
C PHE A 118 -6.84 27.98 7.19
N VAL A 119 -6.80 26.86 7.90
CA VAL A 119 -6.96 26.86 9.37
C VAL A 119 -5.91 27.75 10.05
N GLY A 120 -4.67 27.79 9.54
CA GLY A 120 -3.60 28.64 10.08
C GLY A 120 -3.76 30.13 9.74
N TYR A 121 -4.14 30.49 8.50
CA TYR A 121 -4.35 31.89 8.10
C TYR A 121 -5.69 32.47 8.56
N CYS A 122 -6.67 31.60 8.79
CA CYS A 122 -8.04 31.95 9.09
C CYS A 122 -8.43 31.55 10.52
N SER A 123 -7.46 31.40 11.44
CA SER A 123 -7.74 31.10 12.86
C SER A 123 -8.64 32.17 13.51
N ASP A 124 -8.53 33.41 13.01
CA ASP A 124 -9.32 34.55 13.47
C ASP A 124 -10.66 34.69 12.71
N LEU A 125 -10.93 33.80 11.74
CA LEU A 125 -12.08 33.85 10.84
C LEU A 125 -13.00 32.66 11.14
N SER A 126 -14.29 32.91 11.29
CA SER A 126 -15.32 31.88 11.52
C SER A 126 -15.65 31.06 10.26
N ILE A 127 -14.65 30.64 9.49
CA ILE A 127 -14.85 29.76 8.32
C ILE A 127 -15.04 28.34 8.85
N SER A 128 -16.21 27.75 8.59
CA SER A 128 -16.45 26.36 8.97
C SER A 128 -15.56 25.42 8.15
N GLN A 129 -15.16 24.30 8.76
CA GLN A 129 -14.36 23.29 8.05
C GLN A 129 -15.08 22.78 6.80
N ASN A 130 -16.41 22.62 6.85
CA ASN A 130 -17.21 22.20 5.70
C ASN A 130 -17.05 23.18 4.54
N LYS A 131 -17.12 24.49 4.79
CA LYS A 131 -16.92 25.52 3.76
C LYS A 131 -15.52 25.44 3.12
N ILE A 132 -14.49 25.08 3.87
CA ILE A 132 -13.15 24.87 3.31
C ILE A 132 -13.14 23.67 2.35
N TYR A 133 -13.76 22.56 2.74
CA TYR A 133 -13.76 21.33 1.94
C TYR A 133 -14.69 21.39 0.72
N ASP A 134 -15.87 21.97 0.89
CA ASP A 134 -16.94 21.95 -0.12
C ASP A 134 -16.79 23.11 -1.11
N ASP A 135 -16.33 24.29 -0.65
CA ASP A 135 -16.31 25.49 -1.50
C ASP A 135 -14.91 25.95 -1.93
N ILE A 136 -13.92 25.89 -1.03
CA ILE A 136 -12.59 26.47 -1.26
C ILE A 136 -11.65 25.47 -1.94
N ILE A 137 -11.46 24.29 -1.34
CA ILE A 137 -10.54 23.24 -1.83
C ILE A 137 -10.81 22.86 -3.29
N PRO A 138 -12.06 22.71 -3.75
CA PRO A 138 -12.33 22.34 -5.14
C PRO A 138 -11.82 23.37 -6.17
N ILE A 139 -11.78 24.66 -5.83
CA ILE A 139 -11.22 25.72 -6.69
C ILE A 139 -9.72 25.47 -6.93
N PHE A 140 -8.98 25.10 -5.89
CA PHE A 140 -7.57 24.76 -6.00
C PHE A 140 -7.34 23.56 -6.91
N HIS A 141 -8.12 22.49 -6.73
CA HIS A 141 -8.01 21.31 -7.59
C HIS A 141 -8.31 21.65 -9.04
N LYS A 142 -9.39 22.40 -9.31
CA LYS A 142 -9.72 22.86 -10.66
C LYS A 142 -8.53 23.58 -11.31
N SER A 143 -7.93 24.51 -10.58
CA SER A 143 -6.81 25.31 -11.08
C SER A 143 -5.56 24.47 -11.33
N ILE A 144 -5.23 23.57 -10.40
CA ILE A 144 -4.10 22.65 -10.50
C ILE A 144 -4.28 21.73 -11.72
N LEU A 145 -5.43 21.05 -11.83
CA LEU A 145 -5.70 20.10 -12.91
C LEU A 145 -5.72 20.78 -14.27
N ARG A 146 -6.31 21.98 -14.39
CA ARG A 146 -6.33 22.74 -15.66
C ARG A 146 -4.93 23.03 -16.19
N GLN A 147 -3.99 23.32 -15.30
CA GLN A 147 -2.64 23.81 -15.67
C GLN A 147 -1.60 22.70 -15.73
N SER A 148 -1.92 21.51 -15.23
CA SER A 148 -1.00 20.39 -15.13
C SER A 148 -0.68 19.80 -16.51
N ARG A 149 0.62 19.62 -16.81
CA ARG A 149 1.11 19.07 -18.08
C ARG A 149 2.12 17.93 -17.95
N ASN A 150 2.64 17.67 -16.75
CA ASN A 150 3.71 16.70 -16.52
C ASN A 150 3.32 15.59 -15.54
N ILE A 151 2.03 15.40 -15.28
CA ILE A 151 1.55 14.40 -14.33
C ILE A 151 1.96 13.00 -14.76
N LYS A 152 2.65 12.31 -13.84
CA LYS A 152 3.05 10.90 -13.93
C LYS A 152 2.15 10.01 -13.08
N GLN A 153 1.63 10.52 -11.97
CA GLN A 153 0.77 9.80 -11.03
C GLN A 153 -0.45 10.62 -10.62
N ILE A 154 -1.62 10.00 -10.63
CA ILE A 154 -2.88 10.57 -10.15
C ILE A 154 -3.46 9.66 -9.07
N ASP A 155 -3.83 10.24 -7.93
CA ASP A 155 -4.77 9.70 -6.96
C ASP A 155 -5.91 10.69 -6.78
N ILE A 156 -7.06 10.36 -7.36
CA ILE A 156 -8.22 11.26 -7.47
C ILE A 156 -9.44 10.67 -6.79
N LEU A 157 -10.12 11.49 -5.99
CA LEU A 157 -11.48 11.25 -5.53
C LEU A 157 -12.44 11.80 -6.59
N LEU A 158 -13.19 10.93 -7.25
CA LEU A 158 -14.05 11.33 -8.38
C LEU A 158 -15.22 12.21 -7.97
N TYR A 159 -15.60 12.20 -6.69
CA TYR A 159 -16.57 13.14 -6.11
C TYR A 159 -16.21 14.61 -6.40
N LEU A 160 -14.92 14.91 -6.56
CA LEU A 160 -14.43 16.23 -6.97
C LEU A 160 -15.13 16.78 -8.23
N PHE A 161 -15.52 15.93 -9.18
CA PHE A 161 -16.17 16.37 -10.41
C PHE A 161 -17.65 16.76 -10.22
N TYR A 162 -18.24 16.43 -9.07
CA TYR A 162 -19.59 16.82 -8.69
C TYR A 162 -19.64 18.21 -8.05
N GLU A 163 -18.50 18.72 -7.61
CA GLU A 163 -18.41 20.04 -6.98
C GLU A 163 -18.78 21.14 -7.96
N GLU A 164 -19.48 22.17 -7.48
CA GLU A 164 -19.94 23.29 -8.32
C GLU A 164 -18.78 23.98 -9.04
N SER A 165 -17.61 24.04 -8.38
CA SER A 165 -16.39 24.58 -8.99
C SER A 165 -15.99 23.87 -10.29
N PHE A 166 -16.30 22.59 -10.46
CA PHE A 166 -15.97 21.82 -11.67
C PHE A 166 -17.00 21.98 -12.79
N LYS A 167 -18.08 22.75 -12.59
CA LYS A 167 -19.00 23.09 -13.68
C LYS A 167 -18.24 23.70 -14.86
N ASN A 168 -18.48 23.16 -16.04
CA ASN A 168 -17.79 23.51 -17.31
C ASN A 168 -16.27 23.27 -17.32
N PHE A 169 -15.74 22.38 -16.47
CA PHE A 169 -14.32 22.01 -16.53
C PHE A 169 -14.00 21.31 -17.87
N ASN A 170 -13.00 21.82 -18.58
CA ASN A 170 -12.58 21.25 -19.86
C ASN A 170 -11.75 19.97 -19.65
N ILE A 171 -12.46 18.86 -19.46
CA ILE A 171 -11.87 17.55 -19.18
C ILE A 171 -11.09 16.97 -20.38
N LYS A 172 -11.46 17.31 -21.61
CA LYS A 172 -10.72 16.93 -22.83
C LYS A 172 -9.30 17.49 -22.81
N ASN A 173 -9.17 18.76 -22.48
CA ASN A 173 -7.86 19.41 -22.37
C ASN A 173 -7.04 18.83 -21.20
N PHE A 174 -7.68 18.53 -20.07
CA PHE A 174 -6.97 17.87 -18.98
C PHE A 174 -6.45 16.49 -19.39
N THR A 175 -7.31 15.64 -19.95
CA THR A 175 -6.95 14.27 -20.33
C THR A 175 -5.92 14.21 -21.46
N SER A 176 -5.96 15.13 -22.43
CA SER A 176 -4.94 15.22 -23.48
C SER A 176 -3.54 15.57 -22.93
N ASN A 177 -3.45 16.24 -21.78
CA ASN A 177 -2.18 16.55 -21.11
C ASN A 177 -1.61 15.38 -20.30
N LEU A 178 -2.33 14.27 -20.13
CA LEU A 178 -1.90 13.11 -19.34
C LEU A 178 -1.00 12.11 -20.10
N THR A 179 -0.22 12.61 -21.06
CA THR A 179 0.64 11.75 -21.92
C THR A 179 1.74 11.00 -21.16
N LYS A 180 2.18 11.53 -20.01
CA LYS A 180 3.20 10.92 -19.13
C LYS A 180 2.61 10.06 -18.00
N LEU A 181 1.29 9.97 -17.91
CA LEU A 181 0.60 9.26 -16.84
C LEU A 181 0.93 7.75 -16.91
N ASN A 182 1.46 7.23 -15.80
CA ASN A 182 1.81 5.82 -15.67
C ASN A 182 1.15 5.14 -14.46
N SER A 183 0.62 5.91 -13.50
CA SER A 183 -0.07 5.41 -12.33
C SER A 183 -1.37 6.17 -12.11
N LEU A 184 -2.48 5.45 -12.01
CA LEU A 184 -3.80 6.01 -11.76
C LEU A 184 -4.46 5.31 -10.58
N SER A 185 -4.93 6.07 -9.61
CA SER A 185 -5.76 5.65 -8.49
C SER A 185 -7.08 6.39 -8.54
N LEU A 186 -8.17 5.65 -8.65
CA LEU A 186 -9.53 6.15 -8.73
C LEU A 186 -10.26 5.79 -7.44
N THR A 187 -10.72 6.81 -6.71
CA THR A 187 -11.55 6.61 -5.52
C THR A 187 -12.97 7.10 -5.80
N PHE A 188 -13.93 6.19 -5.66
CA PHE A 188 -15.35 6.45 -5.84
C PHE A 188 -16.00 6.71 -4.49
N HIS A 189 -16.89 7.69 -4.42
CA HIS A 189 -17.67 8.01 -3.22
C HIS A 189 -19.10 7.49 -3.36
N LEU A 190 -19.76 7.16 -2.26
CA LEU A 190 -21.21 6.92 -2.27
C LEU A 190 -21.89 8.28 -2.36
N ASN A 191 -22.60 8.55 -3.44
CA ASN A 191 -23.55 9.66 -3.44
C ASN A 191 -24.97 9.09 -3.35
N GLY A 192 -25.80 9.67 -2.48
CA GLY A 192 -27.23 9.34 -2.39
C GLY A 192 -28.00 9.64 -3.68
N THR A 193 -27.36 10.33 -4.62
CA THR A 193 -27.82 10.60 -5.97
C THR A 193 -26.70 10.27 -6.96
N PHE A 194 -26.71 9.08 -7.56
CA PHE A 194 -25.85 8.75 -8.70
C PHE A 194 -26.35 9.50 -9.94
N ILE A 195 -26.28 10.83 -9.91
CA ILE A 195 -26.46 11.63 -11.11
C ILE A 195 -25.26 11.33 -12.00
N ASN A 196 -25.56 10.96 -13.24
CA ASN A 196 -24.55 10.71 -14.27
C ASN A 196 -23.74 11.98 -14.51
N ASN A 197 -22.56 12.10 -13.89
CA ASN A 197 -21.70 13.26 -14.07
C ASN A 197 -20.94 13.13 -15.39
N GLU A 198 -21.27 13.96 -16.37
CA GLU A 198 -20.66 13.93 -17.70
C GLU A 198 -19.13 14.07 -17.66
N ILE A 199 -18.60 14.88 -16.75
CA ILE A 199 -17.16 15.11 -16.57
C ILE A 199 -16.47 13.82 -16.10
N GLU A 200 -17.03 13.12 -15.10
CA GLU A 200 -16.53 11.83 -14.65
C GLU A 200 -16.56 10.81 -15.80
N GLN A 201 -17.70 10.71 -16.49
CA GLN A 201 -17.87 9.75 -17.56
C GLN A 201 -16.89 9.99 -18.72
N GLU A 202 -16.64 11.25 -19.05
CA GLU A 202 -15.70 11.66 -20.06
C GLU A 202 -14.25 11.47 -19.62
N PHE A 203 -13.93 11.75 -18.36
CA PHE A 203 -12.62 11.47 -17.78
C PHE A 203 -12.28 9.99 -17.89
N LEU A 204 -13.17 9.11 -17.42
CA LEU A 204 -12.99 7.66 -17.46
C LEU A 204 -12.83 7.12 -18.89
N SER A 205 -13.50 7.75 -19.87
CA SER A 205 -13.45 7.32 -21.27
C SER A 205 -12.14 7.71 -21.97
N ASN A 206 -11.42 8.72 -21.47
CA ASN A 206 -10.22 9.29 -22.07
C ASN A 206 -8.92 8.97 -21.32
N ILE A 207 -8.94 7.99 -20.41
CA ILE A 207 -7.75 7.55 -19.69
C ILE A 207 -6.67 7.02 -20.66
N ALA A 208 -5.41 7.39 -20.39
CA ALA A 208 -4.26 6.95 -21.16
C ALA A 208 -4.14 5.41 -21.24
N ARG A 209 -3.61 4.91 -22.36
CA ARG A 209 -3.47 3.46 -22.65
C ARG A 209 -2.17 2.84 -22.15
N ASN A 210 -1.34 3.61 -21.45
CA ASN A 210 0.03 3.22 -21.06
C ASN A 210 0.22 3.14 -19.54
N LEU A 211 -0.87 2.95 -18.77
CA LEU A 211 -0.76 2.79 -17.33
C LEU A 211 0.06 1.55 -17.00
N ARG A 212 1.03 1.72 -16.11
CA ARG A 212 1.76 0.62 -15.44
C ARG A 212 1.05 0.18 -14.17
N LYS A 213 0.32 1.10 -13.52
CA LYS A 213 -0.38 0.86 -12.26
C LYS A 213 -1.79 1.43 -12.30
N LEU A 214 -2.76 0.61 -11.93
CA LEU A 214 -4.17 0.99 -11.78
C LEU A 214 -4.67 0.54 -10.41
N ILE A 215 -5.18 1.48 -9.61
CA ILE A 215 -5.85 1.24 -8.34
C ILE A 215 -7.28 1.73 -8.45
N ILE A 216 -8.24 0.90 -8.04
CA ILE A 216 -9.66 1.23 -8.03
C ILE A 216 -10.19 1.02 -6.62
N ASN A 217 -10.68 2.09 -5.99
CA ASN A 217 -11.30 2.05 -4.68
C ASN A 217 -12.80 2.33 -4.84
N LEU A 218 -13.60 1.27 -4.85
CA LEU A 218 -15.05 1.40 -4.93
C LEU A 218 -15.63 1.80 -3.56
N PRO A 219 -16.80 2.44 -3.53
CA PRO A 219 -17.42 2.83 -2.28
C PRO A 219 -17.78 1.58 -1.48
N ARG A 220 -17.81 1.68 -0.15
CA ARG A 220 -18.36 0.59 0.67
C ARG A 220 -19.86 0.53 0.38
N THR A 221 -20.34 -0.49 -0.32
CA THR A 221 -21.78 -0.77 -0.33
C THR A 221 -22.16 -1.09 1.11
N GLN A 222 -22.92 -0.22 1.78
CA GLN A 222 -23.52 -0.57 3.05
C GLN A 222 -24.38 -1.81 2.77
N ARG A 223 -23.99 -2.97 3.27
CA ARG A 223 -24.94 -4.05 3.50
C ARG A 223 -25.92 -3.48 4.50
N SER A 224 -27.07 -3.05 4.00
CA SER A 224 -28.16 -2.55 4.81
C SER A 224 -28.53 -3.63 5.83
N LEU A 225 -28.09 -3.47 7.08
CA LEU A 225 -28.67 -4.19 8.21
C LEU A 225 -30.08 -3.67 8.53
N LEU A 226 -30.53 -2.62 7.83
CA LEU A 226 -31.88 -2.09 7.87
C LEU A 226 -32.51 -2.24 6.49
N GLN A 227 -33.50 -3.11 6.45
CA GLN A 227 -34.34 -3.43 5.31
C GLN A 227 -35.26 -2.23 4.98
N GLN A 228 -34.70 -1.06 4.64
CA GLN A 228 -35.47 0.10 4.18
C GLN A 228 -34.72 0.85 3.08
N HIS A 229 -35.13 0.56 1.84
CA HIS A 229 -35.24 1.48 0.71
C HIS A 229 -34.12 2.51 0.47
N ILE A 230 -32.88 2.06 0.30
CA ILE A 230 -32.02 2.68 -0.71
C ILE A 230 -31.77 1.62 -1.78
N THR A 231 -32.65 1.57 -2.77
CA THR A 231 -32.34 0.94 -4.04
C THR A 231 -31.13 1.67 -4.61
N PHE A 232 -29.94 1.09 -4.43
CA PHE A 232 -28.82 1.42 -5.28
C PHE A 232 -29.33 1.35 -6.72
N ASP A 233 -29.17 2.41 -7.50
CA ASP A 233 -29.35 2.33 -8.95
C ASP A 233 -28.24 1.42 -9.49
N ASN A 234 -28.51 0.12 -9.43
CA ASN A 234 -27.61 -0.96 -9.85
C ASN A 234 -27.15 -0.72 -11.30
N LEU A 235 -27.98 -0.07 -12.12
CA LEU A 235 -27.67 0.34 -13.49
C LEU A 235 -26.44 1.25 -13.58
N HIS A 236 -26.40 2.37 -12.83
CA HIS A 236 -25.30 3.34 -12.95
C HIS A 236 -23.98 2.77 -12.39
N TYR A 237 -24.08 2.02 -11.29
CA TYR A 237 -22.94 1.31 -10.74
C TYR A 237 -22.38 0.27 -11.74
N ASN A 238 -23.26 -0.44 -12.46
CA ASN A 238 -22.87 -1.38 -13.50
C ASN A 238 -22.22 -0.68 -14.70
N ILE A 239 -22.76 0.45 -15.18
CA ILE A 239 -22.16 1.24 -16.27
C ILE A 239 -20.73 1.68 -15.89
N THR A 240 -20.56 2.14 -14.66
CA THR A 240 -19.24 2.53 -14.15
C THR A 240 -18.28 1.34 -14.15
N LEU A 241 -18.73 0.17 -13.71
CA LEU A 241 -17.93 -1.07 -13.73
C LEU A 241 -17.60 -1.54 -15.15
N GLU A 242 -18.51 -1.39 -16.11
CA GLU A 242 -18.25 -1.67 -17.52
C GLU A 242 -17.18 -0.73 -18.07
N LYS A 243 -17.23 0.56 -17.75
CA LYS A 243 -16.16 1.49 -18.13
C LYS A 243 -14.83 1.11 -17.50
N LEU A 244 -14.80 0.73 -16.22
CA LEU A 244 -13.59 0.20 -15.58
C LEU A 244 -13.06 -1.04 -16.30
N CYS A 245 -13.93 -1.95 -16.74
CA CYS A 245 -13.55 -3.09 -17.58
C CYS A 245 -12.88 -2.60 -18.87
N THR A 246 -13.48 -1.64 -19.59
CA THR A 246 -12.88 -1.10 -20.82
C THR A 246 -11.53 -0.40 -20.59
N ILE A 247 -11.37 0.30 -19.46
CA ILE A 247 -10.10 0.94 -19.08
C ILE A 247 -9.03 -0.12 -18.92
N ILE A 248 -9.31 -1.21 -18.21
CA ILE A 248 -8.39 -2.33 -18.00
C ILE A 248 -8.03 -2.98 -19.34
N GLN A 249 -9.01 -3.28 -20.19
CA GLN A 249 -8.82 -3.95 -21.47
C GLN A 249 -7.93 -3.14 -22.43
N LYS A 250 -8.09 -1.81 -22.45
CA LYS A 250 -7.37 -0.91 -23.36
C LYS A 250 -5.92 -0.61 -22.94
N GLN A 251 -5.45 -1.11 -21.80
CA GLN A 251 -4.05 -0.87 -21.39
C GLN A 251 -3.08 -1.75 -22.19
N ASN A 252 -1.89 -1.20 -22.48
CA ASN A 252 -0.86 -1.92 -23.23
C ASN A 252 0.21 -2.56 -22.32
N LYS A 253 0.38 -2.06 -21.09
CA LYS A 253 1.54 -2.34 -20.24
C LYS A 253 1.18 -2.39 -18.75
N LEU A 254 -0.05 -2.77 -18.41
CA LEU A 254 -0.49 -2.78 -17.01
C LEU A 254 0.28 -3.86 -16.24
N LYS A 255 1.05 -3.43 -15.22
CA LYS A 255 1.87 -4.31 -14.37
C LYS A 255 1.27 -4.54 -13.00
N ILE A 256 0.59 -3.52 -12.44
CA ILE A 256 0.04 -3.53 -11.09
C ILE A 256 -1.44 -3.20 -11.18
N PHE A 257 -2.28 -4.10 -10.71
CA PHE A 257 -3.72 -3.89 -10.56
C PHE A 257 -4.14 -4.06 -9.11
N LYS A 258 -4.89 -3.11 -8.57
CA LYS A 258 -5.51 -3.24 -7.25
C LYS A 258 -6.96 -2.81 -7.29
N ILE A 259 -7.82 -3.56 -6.61
CA ILE A 259 -9.23 -3.20 -6.47
C ILE A 259 -9.72 -3.41 -5.04
N THR A 260 -10.51 -2.45 -4.55
CA THR A 260 -11.07 -2.44 -3.20
C THR A 260 -12.60 -2.37 -3.24
N ASN A 261 -13.28 -3.12 -2.37
CA ASN A 261 -14.75 -3.15 -2.19
C ASN A 261 -15.55 -3.55 -3.44
N CYS A 262 -15.02 -4.45 -4.29
CA CYS A 262 -15.75 -4.96 -5.45
C CYS A 262 -16.69 -6.12 -5.05
N HIS A 263 -17.99 -5.84 -4.93
CA HIS A 263 -19.01 -6.80 -4.49
C HIS A 263 -19.93 -7.31 -5.61
N SER A 264 -19.96 -6.64 -6.77
CA SER A 264 -20.69 -7.10 -7.96
C SER A 264 -19.78 -7.05 -9.20
N LEU A 265 -20.11 -7.85 -10.21
CA LEU A 265 -19.41 -7.93 -11.51
C LEU A 265 -17.89 -8.16 -11.40
N LEU A 266 -17.38 -8.69 -10.29
CA LEU A 266 -15.96 -9.03 -10.15
C LEU A 266 -15.52 -10.01 -11.25
N LYS A 267 -16.42 -10.89 -11.70
CA LYS A 267 -16.20 -11.75 -12.87
C LYS A 267 -15.80 -10.96 -14.11
N ASN A 268 -16.47 -9.84 -14.40
CA ASN A 268 -16.22 -8.97 -15.57
C ASN A 268 -14.88 -8.25 -15.44
N ILE A 269 -14.55 -7.77 -14.23
CA ILE A 269 -13.23 -7.19 -13.93
C ILE A 269 -12.13 -8.24 -14.18
N LEU A 270 -12.31 -9.45 -13.67
CA LEU A 270 -11.38 -10.55 -13.91
C LEU A 270 -11.29 -10.94 -15.39
N LEU A 271 -12.40 -10.91 -16.16
CA LEU A 271 -12.39 -11.10 -17.64
C LEU A 271 -11.56 -10.04 -18.33
N SER A 272 -11.64 -8.80 -17.85
CA SER A 272 -10.88 -7.70 -18.40
C SER A 272 -9.38 -7.82 -18.14
N LEU A 273 -8.96 -8.45 -17.03
CA LEU A 273 -7.55 -8.70 -16.73
C LEU A 273 -6.90 -9.70 -17.69
N ASP A 274 -7.66 -10.59 -18.36
CA ASP A 274 -7.11 -11.54 -19.34
C ASP A 274 -6.44 -10.83 -20.53
N PHE A 275 -6.84 -9.58 -20.84
CA PHE A 275 -6.19 -8.73 -21.84
C PHE A 275 -4.79 -8.26 -21.41
N GLN A 276 -4.49 -8.33 -20.11
CA GLN A 276 -3.21 -7.92 -19.52
C GLN A 276 -2.33 -9.13 -19.15
N LYS A 277 -2.64 -10.33 -19.65
CA LYS A 277 -1.98 -11.59 -19.29
C LYS A 277 -0.46 -11.61 -19.46
N HIS A 278 0.08 -10.84 -20.39
CA HIS A 278 1.53 -10.76 -20.67
C HIS A 278 2.24 -9.61 -19.95
N SER A 279 1.53 -8.71 -19.27
CA SER A 279 2.16 -7.56 -18.59
C SER A 279 1.92 -7.54 -17.08
N LEU A 280 0.79 -8.10 -16.64
CA LEU A 280 0.35 -8.01 -15.26
C LEU A 280 1.23 -8.88 -14.35
N ALA A 281 1.93 -8.23 -13.41
CA ALA A 281 2.85 -8.86 -12.47
C ALA A 281 2.32 -8.88 -11.04
N HIS A 282 1.43 -7.95 -10.68
CA HIS A 282 0.86 -7.85 -9.34
C HIS A 282 -0.64 -7.58 -9.38
N SER A 283 -1.39 -8.40 -8.65
CA SER A 283 -2.83 -8.24 -8.46
C SER A 283 -3.19 -8.28 -6.98
N GLU A 284 -3.90 -7.26 -6.50
CA GLU A 284 -4.40 -7.18 -5.13
C GLU A 284 -5.90 -6.92 -5.09
N PHE A 285 -6.61 -7.77 -4.36
CA PHE A 285 -8.06 -7.66 -4.13
C PHE A 285 -8.30 -7.43 -2.65
N THR A 286 -8.98 -6.33 -2.31
CA THR A 286 -9.29 -5.98 -0.92
C THR A 286 -10.80 -5.85 -0.72
N LYS A 287 -11.36 -6.57 0.25
CA LYS A 287 -12.80 -6.56 0.57
C LYS A 287 -13.69 -6.92 -0.64
N CYS A 288 -13.23 -7.82 -1.50
CA CYS A 288 -13.96 -8.27 -2.69
C CYS A 288 -14.78 -9.54 -2.44
N ASP A 289 -15.84 -9.72 -3.23
CA ASP A 289 -16.70 -10.92 -3.21
C ASP A 289 -16.32 -11.90 -4.31
N PHE A 290 -15.75 -13.05 -3.93
CA PHE A 290 -15.35 -14.15 -4.81
C PHE A 290 -16.36 -15.32 -4.83
N ASN A 291 -17.57 -15.12 -4.30
CA ASN A 291 -18.62 -16.13 -4.40
C ASN A 291 -18.90 -16.45 -5.88
N ASN A 292 -18.96 -17.75 -6.21
CA ASN A 292 -19.22 -18.24 -7.56
C ASN A 292 -18.23 -17.71 -8.62
N ILE A 293 -16.96 -17.51 -8.26
CA ILE A 293 -15.90 -17.15 -9.20
C ILE A 293 -14.99 -18.34 -9.48
N ASN A 294 -14.68 -18.55 -10.77
CA ASN A 294 -13.67 -19.52 -11.18
C ASN A 294 -12.25 -18.97 -10.94
N LEU A 295 -11.59 -19.50 -9.90
CA LEU A 295 -10.25 -19.07 -9.47
C LEU A 295 -9.13 -19.61 -10.37
N LYS A 296 -9.37 -20.67 -11.16
CA LYS A 296 -8.39 -21.18 -12.14
C LYS A 296 -8.00 -20.13 -13.17
N ARG A 297 -8.83 -19.11 -13.38
CA ARG A 297 -8.58 -18.03 -14.34
C ARG A 297 -7.29 -17.26 -14.06
N PHE A 298 -6.80 -17.23 -12.82
CA PHE A 298 -5.50 -16.60 -12.52
C PHE A 298 -4.34 -17.29 -13.26
N ASN A 299 -4.45 -18.58 -13.62
CA ASN A 299 -3.45 -19.29 -14.42
C ASN A 299 -3.28 -18.72 -15.84
N ASN A 300 -4.26 -17.95 -16.33
CA ASN A 300 -4.18 -17.28 -17.62
C ASN A 300 -3.25 -16.06 -17.59
N LEU A 301 -2.89 -15.55 -16.41
CA LEU A 301 -2.04 -14.37 -16.23
C LEU A 301 -0.57 -14.80 -16.14
N TYR A 302 0.04 -15.12 -17.28
CA TYR A 302 1.33 -15.81 -17.36
C TYR A 302 2.48 -15.12 -16.61
N ASN A 303 2.48 -13.78 -16.57
CA ASN A 303 3.52 -12.99 -15.91
C ASN A 303 3.16 -12.57 -14.48
N LEU A 304 2.07 -13.08 -13.90
CA LEU A 304 1.66 -12.75 -12.55
C LEU A 304 2.64 -13.35 -11.54
N GLU A 305 3.32 -12.48 -10.79
CA GLU A 305 4.30 -12.88 -9.77
C GLU A 305 3.74 -12.74 -8.35
N TYR A 306 2.81 -11.81 -8.13
CA TYR A 306 2.26 -11.49 -6.81
C TYR A 306 0.73 -11.45 -6.85
N LEU A 307 0.10 -12.29 -6.02
CA LEU A 307 -1.35 -12.33 -5.89
C LEU A 307 -1.75 -12.21 -4.42
N THR A 308 -2.57 -11.22 -4.10
CA THR A 308 -2.95 -10.92 -2.72
C THR A 308 -4.46 -10.72 -2.57
N PHE A 309 -5.03 -11.36 -1.55
CA PHE A 309 -6.43 -11.22 -1.15
C PHE A 309 -6.50 -10.75 0.30
N LYS A 310 -7.18 -9.63 0.54
CA LYS A 310 -7.31 -9.02 1.87
C LYS A 310 -8.78 -8.83 2.22
N ASN A 311 -9.25 -9.38 3.32
CA ASN A 311 -10.64 -9.26 3.78
C ASN A 311 -11.68 -9.67 2.72
N CYS A 312 -11.31 -10.55 1.79
CA CYS A 312 -12.20 -11.08 0.76
C CYS A 312 -13.09 -12.18 1.34
N LYS A 313 -14.26 -12.40 0.74
CA LYS A 313 -15.13 -13.54 1.01
C LYS A 313 -15.27 -14.37 -0.27
N GLY A 314 -15.55 -15.67 -0.15
CA GLY A 314 -15.68 -16.54 -1.32
C GLY A 314 -16.12 -17.95 -0.95
N THR A 315 -16.89 -18.57 -1.84
CA THR A 315 -17.34 -19.97 -1.79
C THR A 315 -16.98 -20.69 -3.08
N ILE A 316 -16.82 -22.02 -3.01
CA ILE A 316 -16.49 -22.86 -4.15
C ILE A 316 -17.64 -22.94 -5.16
N LEU A 317 -17.28 -22.98 -6.45
CA LEU A 317 -18.13 -23.49 -7.53
C LEU A 317 -17.91 -25.00 -7.68
N LEU A 318 -18.99 -25.80 -7.64
CA LEU A 318 -18.96 -27.27 -7.61
C LEU A 318 -18.12 -27.91 -8.74
N ASP A 319 -18.00 -27.24 -9.89
CA ASP A 319 -17.36 -27.75 -11.12
C ASP A 319 -15.83 -27.59 -11.18
N GLN A 320 -15.17 -27.13 -10.12
CA GLN A 320 -13.72 -26.89 -10.16
C GLN A 320 -12.85 -28.16 -9.99
N ARG A 321 -13.42 -29.35 -9.80
CA ARG A 321 -12.67 -30.56 -9.36
C ARG A 321 -11.65 -31.11 -10.36
N GLU A 322 -11.72 -30.77 -11.64
CA GLU A 322 -10.77 -31.29 -12.63
C GLU A 322 -9.43 -30.54 -12.62
N VAL A 323 -8.35 -31.27 -12.40
CA VAL A 323 -6.98 -30.77 -12.52
C VAL A 323 -6.49 -31.10 -13.92
N LEU A 324 -6.13 -30.08 -14.70
CA LEU A 324 -5.35 -30.28 -15.92
C LEU A 324 -4.13 -29.36 -15.93
N ASN A 325 -3.12 -29.88 -16.62
CA ASN A 325 -1.70 -29.72 -16.42
C ASN A 325 -1.10 -28.37 -16.78
N PHE A 326 -0.09 -28.01 -15.97
CA PHE A 326 1.12 -27.22 -16.25
C PHE A 326 1.02 -26.11 -17.31
N THR A 327 0.78 -24.88 -16.85
CA THR A 327 1.08 -23.68 -17.63
C THR A 327 2.35 -23.00 -17.10
N SER A 328 2.94 -22.13 -17.95
CA SER A 328 4.10 -21.26 -17.73
C SER A 328 3.94 -20.22 -16.59
N PHE A 329 2.99 -20.44 -15.68
CA PHE A 329 2.59 -19.55 -14.61
C PHE A 329 3.65 -19.49 -13.50
N LYS A 330 4.25 -18.31 -13.31
CA LYS A 330 5.40 -18.09 -12.40
C LYS A 330 5.03 -17.24 -11.17
N LEU A 331 4.01 -17.66 -10.44
CA LEU A 331 3.62 -16.98 -9.20
C LEU A 331 4.71 -17.17 -8.14
N LYS A 332 5.27 -16.06 -7.65
CA LYS A 332 6.28 -16.06 -6.59
C LYS A 332 5.63 -15.98 -5.21
N GLU A 333 4.60 -15.17 -5.06
CA GLU A 333 3.93 -14.95 -3.78
C GLU A 333 2.40 -14.99 -3.87
N LEU A 334 1.81 -15.69 -2.90
CA LEU A 334 0.38 -15.81 -2.68
C LEU A 334 0.07 -15.44 -1.23
N SER A 335 -0.81 -14.47 -1.04
CA SER A 335 -1.11 -13.92 0.28
C SER A 335 -2.60 -13.87 0.58
N PHE A 336 -3.00 -14.51 1.68
CA PHE A 336 -4.34 -14.48 2.25
C PHE A 336 -4.34 -13.74 3.58
N ILE A 337 -5.02 -12.60 3.66
CA ILE A 337 -5.00 -11.74 4.85
C ILE A 337 -6.45 -11.49 5.28
N ARG A 338 -6.83 -11.99 6.44
CA ARG A 338 -8.16 -11.82 7.06
C ARG A 338 -9.32 -12.17 6.15
N ASN A 339 -9.15 -13.16 5.27
CA ASN A 339 -10.19 -13.60 4.35
C ASN A 339 -11.23 -14.46 5.08
N ASN A 340 -12.49 -14.31 4.70
CA ASN A 340 -13.59 -15.18 5.11
C ASN A 340 -13.91 -16.15 3.97
N TRP A 341 -13.00 -17.08 3.74
CA TRP A 341 -13.12 -18.13 2.73
C TRP A 341 -13.51 -19.44 3.39
N SER A 342 -14.29 -20.29 2.71
CA SER A 342 -14.37 -21.70 3.15
C SER A 342 -12.98 -22.34 3.05
N VAL A 343 -12.68 -23.28 3.94
CA VAL A 343 -11.38 -23.98 4.00
C VAL A 343 -11.01 -24.56 2.63
N ASP A 344 -12.02 -25.05 1.93
CA ASP A 344 -11.88 -25.65 0.61
C ASP A 344 -11.37 -24.66 -0.46
N VAL A 345 -11.72 -23.37 -0.38
CA VAL A 345 -11.26 -22.35 -1.36
C VAL A 345 -9.75 -22.14 -1.26
N THR A 346 -9.23 -21.95 -0.04
CA THR A 346 -7.79 -21.79 0.20
C THR A 346 -7.04 -23.05 -0.24
N SER A 347 -7.59 -24.22 0.11
CA SER A 347 -7.07 -25.54 -0.27
C SER A 347 -6.96 -25.69 -1.80
N LEU A 348 -8.04 -25.38 -2.54
CA LEU A 348 -8.04 -25.40 -4.01
C LEU A 348 -7.05 -24.42 -4.64
N MET A 349 -6.94 -23.21 -4.08
CA MET A 349 -6.01 -22.21 -4.59
C MET A 349 -4.54 -22.65 -4.46
N ILE A 350 -4.18 -23.26 -3.32
CA ILE A 350 -2.84 -23.84 -3.12
C ILE A 350 -2.60 -24.95 -4.13
N LYS A 351 -3.61 -25.80 -4.36
CA LYS A 351 -3.55 -26.87 -5.36
C LYS A 351 -3.33 -26.34 -6.79
N TYR A 352 -3.96 -25.23 -7.18
CA TYR A 352 -3.81 -24.67 -8.53
C TYR A 352 -2.56 -23.82 -8.72
N LEU A 353 -2.16 -23.06 -7.70
CA LEU A 353 -1.13 -22.02 -7.81
C LEU A 353 0.19 -22.41 -7.14
N GLY A 354 0.24 -23.54 -6.44
CA GLY A 354 1.34 -23.92 -5.56
C GLY A 354 2.64 -24.29 -6.26
N ALA A 355 2.59 -24.83 -7.48
CA ALA A 355 3.75 -25.45 -8.13
C ALA A 355 4.93 -24.50 -8.38
N SER A 356 4.67 -23.20 -8.61
CA SER A 356 5.71 -22.17 -8.79
C SER A 356 5.97 -21.33 -7.54
N LEU A 357 5.17 -21.51 -6.49
CA LEU A 357 5.10 -20.62 -5.34
C LEU A 357 6.37 -20.68 -4.49
N GLN A 358 6.94 -19.52 -4.18
CA GLN A 358 8.14 -19.38 -3.35
C GLN A 358 7.81 -18.87 -1.94
N ARG A 359 6.74 -18.07 -1.84
CA ARG A 359 6.31 -17.38 -0.62
C ARG A 359 4.80 -17.55 -0.44
N LEU A 360 4.38 -18.03 0.73
CA LEU A 360 2.97 -18.20 1.06
C LEU A 360 2.64 -17.49 2.37
N LEU A 361 1.57 -16.71 2.39
CA LEU A 361 0.99 -16.14 3.61
C LEU A 361 -0.43 -16.66 3.81
N ILE A 362 -0.67 -17.34 4.92
CA ILE A 362 -1.95 -17.95 5.29
C ILE A 362 -2.35 -17.56 6.72
N GLU A 363 -3.64 -17.63 7.02
CA GLU A 363 -4.17 -17.45 8.37
C GLU A 363 -4.87 -18.73 8.82
N ASN A 364 -4.60 -19.14 10.07
CA ASN A 364 -5.13 -20.35 10.71
C ASN A 364 -5.19 -21.59 9.79
N PRO A 365 -4.04 -22.12 9.33
CA PRO A 365 -4.05 -23.30 8.48
C PRO A 365 -4.75 -24.46 9.17
N THR A 366 -5.50 -25.24 8.39
CA THR A 366 -6.07 -26.53 8.78
C THR A 366 -5.18 -27.66 8.25
N ILE A 367 -5.43 -28.90 8.69
CA ILE A 367 -4.70 -30.08 8.22
C ILE A 367 -4.73 -30.19 6.68
N PRO A 368 -5.90 -30.08 5.99
CA PRO A 368 -5.94 -30.15 4.52
C PRO A 368 -5.11 -29.07 3.82
N ILE A 369 -4.98 -27.88 4.41
CA ILE A 369 -4.16 -26.80 3.86
C ILE A 369 -2.69 -27.18 3.92
N ILE A 370 -2.22 -27.73 5.05
CA ILE A 370 -0.83 -28.18 5.19
C ILE A 370 -0.53 -29.35 4.26
N GLU A 371 -1.42 -30.34 4.16
CA GLU A 371 -1.26 -31.47 3.22
C GLU A 371 -1.15 -31.00 1.76
N ASN A 372 -1.94 -30.00 1.36
CA ASN A 372 -1.83 -29.41 0.03
C ASN A 372 -0.52 -28.64 -0.17
N ILE A 373 -0.01 -27.94 0.85
CA ILE A 373 1.30 -27.29 0.77
C ILE A 373 2.38 -28.34 0.54
N LEU A 374 2.35 -29.44 1.29
CA LEU A 374 3.31 -30.54 1.16
C LEU A 374 3.27 -31.19 -0.23
N THR A 375 2.07 -31.30 -0.80
CA THR A 375 1.83 -31.97 -2.08
C THR A 375 2.15 -31.08 -3.29
N TYR A 376 1.73 -29.82 -3.26
CA TYR A 376 1.68 -28.96 -4.44
C TYR A 376 2.71 -27.83 -4.44
N CYS A 377 3.33 -27.48 -3.31
CA CYS A 377 4.23 -26.34 -3.20
C CYS A 377 5.72 -26.75 -3.15
N SER A 378 6.20 -27.41 -4.21
CA SER A 378 7.57 -27.97 -4.26
C SER A 378 8.70 -26.94 -4.25
N LYS A 379 8.44 -25.67 -4.58
CA LYS A 379 9.42 -24.57 -4.61
C LYS A 379 9.28 -23.59 -3.44
N LEU A 380 8.40 -23.90 -2.49
CA LEU A 380 8.12 -23.00 -1.37
C LEU A 380 9.33 -22.94 -0.44
N ASN A 381 9.82 -21.73 -0.17
CA ASN A 381 10.92 -21.51 0.77
C ASN A 381 10.49 -20.70 1.99
N PHE A 382 9.45 -19.86 1.84
CA PHE A 382 8.98 -18.95 2.87
C PHE A 382 7.50 -19.19 3.18
N LEU A 383 7.19 -19.50 4.43
CA LEU A 383 5.83 -19.61 4.92
C LEU A 383 5.58 -18.62 6.06
N LYS A 384 4.57 -17.78 5.89
CA LYS A 384 4.06 -16.91 6.94
C LYS A 384 2.68 -17.35 7.40
N ILE A 385 2.55 -17.59 8.69
CA ILE A 385 1.32 -18.06 9.33
C ILE A 385 0.84 -17.00 10.30
N ARG A 386 -0.37 -16.51 10.10
CA ARG A 386 -1.06 -15.74 11.12
C ARG A 386 -1.98 -16.64 11.93
N ILE A 387 -1.93 -16.50 13.24
CA ILE A 387 -2.70 -17.26 14.21
C ILE A 387 -3.63 -16.32 14.95
N ASP A 388 -4.91 -16.69 15.05
CA ASP A 388 -5.88 -16.04 15.95
C ASP A 388 -6.59 -17.06 16.86
N THR A 389 -7.66 -16.65 17.55
CA THR A 389 -8.43 -17.51 18.48
C THR A 389 -8.97 -18.79 17.85
N ARG A 390 -9.05 -18.88 16.53
CA ARG A 390 -9.62 -20.02 15.79
C ARG A 390 -8.59 -21.10 15.42
N PHE A 391 -7.31 -20.89 15.76
CA PHE A 391 -6.26 -21.84 15.39
C PHE A 391 -6.36 -23.16 16.15
N ASN A 392 -6.31 -24.28 15.43
CA ASN A 392 -6.36 -25.63 15.99
C ASN A 392 -4.93 -26.20 16.14
N LEU A 393 -4.55 -26.55 17.38
CA LEU A 393 -3.23 -27.11 17.70
C LEU A 393 -2.94 -28.43 17.00
N LEU A 394 -3.97 -29.21 16.63
CA LEU A 394 -3.83 -30.50 15.94
C LEU A 394 -3.16 -30.39 14.56
N VAL A 395 -2.98 -29.17 14.04
CA VAL A 395 -2.29 -28.91 12.78
C VAL A 395 -0.77 -28.93 12.94
N LEU A 396 -0.25 -28.64 14.13
CA LEU A 396 1.20 -28.52 14.37
C LEU A 396 1.99 -29.79 14.04
N PRO A 397 1.53 -31.02 14.36
CA PRO A 397 2.25 -32.25 13.99
C PRO A 397 2.57 -32.37 12.50
N TYR A 398 1.75 -31.78 11.63
CA TYR A 398 1.96 -31.81 10.18
C TYR A 398 3.08 -30.88 9.72
N PHE A 399 3.53 -29.94 10.56
CA PHE A 399 4.62 -29.03 10.22
C PHE A 399 5.96 -29.77 10.06
N LYS A 400 6.13 -30.91 10.73
CA LYS A 400 7.36 -31.72 10.70
C LYS A 400 7.74 -32.20 9.30
N ASN A 401 6.81 -32.16 8.35
CA ASN A 401 7.02 -32.57 6.97
C ASN A 401 7.30 -31.40 6.01
N LEU A 402 7.21 -30.14 6.48
CA LEU A 402 7.35 -28.96 5.64
C LEU A 402 8.76 -28.85 5.05
N LYS A 403 8.84 -28.64 3.74
CA LYS A 403 10.09 -28.49 2.99
C LYS A 403 10.43 -27.02 2.71
N ILE A 404 10.49 -26.19 3.76
CA ILE A 404 10.74 -24.74 3.68
C ILE A 404 12.01 -24.35 4.47
N GLY A 405 12.62 -23.20 4.14
CA GLY A 405 13.78 -22.67 4.88
C GLY A 405 13.44 -21.56 5.89
N ILE A 406 12.31 -20.86 5.70
CA ILE A 406 11.93 -19.71 6.50
C ILE A 406 10.48 -19.83 6.97
N LEU A 407 10.28 -19.73 8.30
CA LEU A 407 8.97 -19.73 8.94
C LEU A 407 8.74 -18.44 9.72
N ASN A 408 7.64 -17.75 9.44
CA ASN A 408 7.23 -16.55 10.15
C ASN A 408 5.86 -16.74 10.78
N ILE A 409 5.76 -16.71 12.10
CA ILE A 409 4.51 -16.90 12.84
C ILE A 409 4.11 -15.58 13.50
N ASN A 410 2.89 -15.13 13.24
CA ASN A 410 2.32 -13.96 13.87
C ASN A 410 1.06 -14.35 14.66
N ILE A 411 1.15 -14.26 15.98
CA ILE A 411 0.10 -14.65 16.91
C ILE A 411 -0.66 -13.39 17.35
N SER A 412 -1.89 -13.26 16.87
CA SER A 412 -2.81 -12.18 17.22
C SER A 412 -3.98 -12.72 18.04
N TYR A 413 -4.05 -12.39 19.33
CA TYR A 413 -5.17 -12.77 20.21
C TYR A 413 -5.35 -14.30 20.38
N TYR A 414 -4.28 -15.05 20.69
CA TYR A 414 -4.46 -16.46 21.08
C TYR A 414 -4.97 -16.55 22.52
N ASN A 415 -5.82 -17.52 22.80
CA ASN A 415 -6.37 -17.76 24.14
C ASN A 415 -5.20 -18.00 25.10
N TYR A 416 -5.07 -17.18 26.14
CA TYR A 416 -3.87 -17.14 27.00
C TYR A 416 -3.61 -18.48 27.71
N ILE A 417 -4.66 -19.31 27.83
CA ILE A 417 -4.67 -20.55 28.61
C ILE A 417 -3.75 -21.63 28.00
N ASN A 418 -3.67 -21.76 26.66
CA ASN A 418 -2.90 -22.85 26.01
C ASN A 418 -1.63 -22.36 25.30
N ILE A 419 -1.11 -21.19 25.66
CA ILE A 419 0.06 -20.62 24.95
C ILE A 419 1.34 -21.46 25.16
N ASN A 420 1.53 -22.06 26.35
CA ASN A 420 2.69 -22.92 26.62
C ASN A 420 2.62 -24.20 25.79
N GLU A 421 1.47 -24.88 25.83
CA GLU A 421 1.22 -26.07 25.02
C GLU A 421 1.43 -25.79 23.52
N PHE A 422 0.99 -24.62 23.04
CA PHE A 422 1.27 -24.17 21.68
C PHE A 422 2.78 -24.11 21.39
N PHE A 423 3.57 -23.45 22.23
CA PHE A 423 5.00 -23.28 21.99
C PHE A 423 5.78 -24.60 22.08
N ILE A 424 5.44 -25.48 23.02
CA ILE A 424 6.02 -26.82 23.13
C ILE A 424 5.68 -27.64 21.87
N ASN A 425 4.41 -27.68 21.48
CA ASN A 425 3.99 -28.42 20.28
C ASN A 425 4.58 -27.85 19.01
N LEU A 426 4.70 -26.52 18.91
CA LEU A 426 5.35 -25.87 17.78
C LEU A 426 6.83 -26.26 17.73
N ALA A 427 7.55 -26.12 18.83
CA ALA A 427 8.98 -26.43 18.93
C ALA A 427 9.28 -27.89 18.56
N ASN A 428 8.47 -28.84 19.05
CA ASN A 428 8.63 -30.27 18.78
C ASN A 428 8.32 -30.67 17.34
N ASN A 429 7.58 -29.85 16.59
CA ASN A 429 7.13 -30.17 15.24
C ASN A 429 7.68 -29.24 14.15
N ILE A 430 8.63 -28.36 14.48
CA ILE A 430 9.36 -27.61 13.45
C ILE A 430 10.42 -28.53 12.81
N PRO A 431 10.43 -28.65 11.48
CA PRO A 431 11.39 -29.50 10.81
C PRO A 431 12.77 -28.84 10.72
N ILE A 432 13.79 -29.69 10.75
CA ILE A 432 15.20 -29.30 10.92
C ILE A 432 15.79 -28.49 9.75
N ASN A 433 15.12 -28.50 8.60
CA ASN A 433 15.46 -27.72 7.43
C ASN A 433 15.07 -26.23 7.55
N ILE A 434 14.23 -25.86 8.51
CA ILE A 434 13.91 -24.46 8.79
C ILE A 434 15.08 -23.85 9.53
N SER A 435 15.89 -23.07 8.84
CA SER A 435 17.06 -22.39 9.42
C SER A 435 16.73 -20.99 9.92
N LYS A 436 15.60 -20.39 9.52
CA LYS A 436 15.22 -19.04 9.92
C LYS A 436 13.80 -19.03 10.46
N ILE A 437 13.64 -18.59 11.71
CA ILE A 437 12.33 -18.47 12.34
C ILE A 437 12.11 -17.08 12.91
N SER A 438 10.90 -16.54 12.68
CA SER A 438 10.43 -15.31 13.30
C SER A 438 9.11 -15.56 13.98
N ILE A 439 8.98 -15.19 15.26
CA ILE A 439 7.72 -15.32 16.00
C ILE A 439 7.35 -14.00 16.65
N PHE A 440 6.19 -13.46 16.27
CA PHE A 440 5.56 -12.32 16.90
C PHE A 440 4.43 -12.78 17.81
N CYS A 441 4.49 -12.42 19.10
CA CYS A 441 3.39 -12.62 20.04
C CYS A 441 3.35 -11.47 21.07
N ARG A 442 2.30 -10.63 21.03
CA ARG A 442 2.25 -9.36 21.77
C ARG A 442 2.08 -9.50 23.30
N LYS A 443 1.91 -10.73 23.82
CA LYS A 443 1.56 -10.99 25.22
C LYS A 443 2.17 -12.26 25.83
N SER A 444 3.26 -12.81 25.26
CA SER A 444 3.85 -14.05 25.82
C SER A 444 5.31 -13.90 26.19
N ASN A 445 5.61 -13.97 27.49
CA ASN A 445 6.97 -14.17 28.02
C ASN A 445 7.35 -15.67 27.95
N LYS A 446 6.76 -16.43 27.02
CA LYS A 446 6.75 -17.90 27.00
C LYS A 446 7.54 -18.49 25.84
N PHE A 447 8.43 -17.68 25.26
CA PHE A 447 9.45 -18.16 24.34
C PHE A 447 10.47 -19.10 25.00
N LYS A 448 10.49 -19.19 26.34
CA LYS A 448 11.21 -20.22 27.09
C LYS A 448 10.89 -21.63 26.57
N GLU A 449 9.61 -21.98 26.61
CA GLU A 449 9.13 -23.30 26.18
C GLU A 449 9.50 -23.60 24.73
N PHE A 450 9.51 -22.57 23.88
CA PHE A 450 9.96 -22.70 22.51
C PHE A 450 11.46 -23.01 22.41
N LEU A 451 12.31 -22.20 23.04
CA LEU A 451 13.77 -22.36 22.97
C LEU A 451 14.25 -23.62 23.67
N GLU A 452 13.60 -24.08 24.73
CA GLU A 452 14.01 -25.31 25.42
C GLU A 452 13.69 -26.58 24.63
N ASN A 453 12.66 -26.56 23.78
CA ASN A 453 12.19 -27.77 23.07
C ASN A 453 12.54 -27.79 21.57
N CYS A 454 12.90 -26.66 20.95
CA CYS A 454 13.14 -26.62 19.51
C CYS A 454 14.52 -27.22 19.15
N HIS A 455 14.76 -27.49 17.87
CA HIS A 455 16.05 -28.01 17.42
C HIS A 455 17.14 -26.91 17.32
N ASP A 456 18.40 -27.33 17.19
CA ASP A 456 19.57 -26.45 17.29
C ASP A 456 20.18 -26.07 15.93
N ASN A 457 19.38 -26.06 14.86
CA ASN A 457 19.85 -25.78 13.49
C ASN A 457 19.41 -24.41 12.95
N PHE A 458 18.88 -23.53 13.80
CA PHE A 458 18.52 -22.18 13.38
C PHE A 458 19.74 -21.30 13.18
N GLU A 459 19.88 -20.71 12.01
CA GLU A 459 20.82 -19.61 11.73
C GLU A 459 20.29 -18.27 12.25
N ILE A 460 18.97 -18.07 12.18
CA ILE A 460 18.31 -16.83 12.64
C ILE A 460 17.08 -17.19 13.47
N ILE A 461 17.05 -16.65 14.70
CA ILE A 461 15.87 -16.66 15.56
C ILE A 461 15.47 -15.22 15.82
N ASN A 462 14.26 -14.82 15.42
CA ASN A 462 13.74 -13.47 15.65
C ASN A 462 12.46 -13.53 16.50
N LEU A 463 12.54 -13.15 17.77
CA LEU A 463 11.43 -13.27 18.72
C LEU A 463 10.98 -11.90 19.21
N TYR A 464 9.68 -11.66 19.22
CA TYR A 464 9.10 -10.44 19.77
C TYR A 464 9.12 -10.49 21.31
N GLN A 465 10.33 -10.47 21.89
CA GLN A 465 10.59 -10.57 23.32
C GLN A 465 11.50 -9.43 23.77
N THR A 466 11.10 -8.76 24.84
CA THR A 466 11.90 -7.71 25.50
C THR A 466 13.08 -8.34 26.22
N ILE A 467 14.22 -7.62 26.28
CA ILE A 467 15.37 -8.03 27.08
C ILE A 467 15.01 -8.08 28.57
N GLU A 468 15.13 -9.27 29.14
CA GLU A 468 14.97 -9.57 30.56
C GLU A 468 16.06 -10.59 30.97
N LEU A 469 16.62 -10.44 32.17
CA LEU A 469 17.70 -11.28 32.70
C LEU A 469 17.47 -12.79 32.50
N GLU A 470 16.31 -13.29 32.93
CA GLU A 470 16.00 -14.72 32.86
C GLU A 470 15.91 -15.21 31.40
N PHE A 471 15.41 -14.37 30.51
CA PHE A 471 15.35 -14.68 29.09
C PHE A 471 16.74 -14.73 28.45
N LEU A 472 17.67 -13.84 28.84
CA LEU A 472 19.05 -13.91 28.38
C LEU A 472 19.74 -15.21 28.80
N LYS A 473 19.48 -15.72 30.02
CA LYS A 473 19.98 -17.04 30.46
C LYS A 473 19.46 -18.17 29.57
N ILE A 474 18.17 -18.15 29.24
CA ILE A 474 17.56 -19.14 28.34
C ILE A 474 18.19 -19.08 26.96
N VAL A 475 18.41 -17.88 26.41
CA VAL A 475 19.09 -17.69 25.12
C VAL A 475 20.53 -18.21 25.17
N LEU A 476 21.27 -17.92 26.25
CA LEU A 476 22.62 -18.42 26.43
C LEU A 476 22.65 -19.96 26.49
N ASN A 477 21.74 -20.58 27.26
CA ASN A 477 21.60 -22.03 27.34
C ASN A 477 21.30 -22.64 25.95
N TYR A 478 20.42 -22.01 25.17
CA TYR A 478 20.14 -22.42 23.79
C TYR A 478 21.39 -22.34 22.90
N ILE A 479 22.20 -21.29 23.04
CA ILE A 479 23.44 -21.14 22.27
C ILE A 479 24.46 -22.21 22.68
N GLU A 480 24.53 -22.54 23.97
CA GLU A 480 25.52 -23.48 24.50
C GLU A 480 25.23 -24.94 24.16
N ARG A 481 23.96 -25.31 24.02
CA ARG A 481 23.59 -26.64 23.48
C ARG A 481 23.76 -26.74 21.96
N ASN A 482 23.87 -25.60 21.26
CA ASN A 482 23.90 -25.55 19.79
C ASN A 482 25.34 -25.73 19.26
N ASN A 483 25.47 -26.45 18.15
CA ASN A 483 26.71 -26.63 17.37
C ASN A 483 27.15 -25.36 16.60
N ASN A 484 27.03 -24.17 17.19
CA ASN A 484 27.38 -22.88 16.59
C ASN A 484 26.62 -22.51 15.29
N SER A 485 25.40 -23.05 15.07
CA SER A 485 24.62 -22.75 13.86
C SER A 485 23.99 -21.35 13.89
N LEU A 486 23.61 -20.88 15.08
CA LEU A 486 22.97 -19.57 15.27
C LEU A 486 23.95 -18.44 14.99
N LYS A 487 23.52 -17.49 14.15
CA LYS A 487 24.31 -16.32 13.75
C LYS A 487 23.67 -15.02 14.20
N VAL A 488 22.33 -14.96 14.18
CA VAL A 488 21.59 -13.75 14.50
C VAL A 488 20.42 -14.05 15.43
N PHE A 489 20.32 -13.25 16.49
CA PHE A 489 19.21 -13.31 17.43
C PHE A 489 18.49 -11.96 17.49
N GLY A 490 17.20 -11.95 17.18
CA GLY A 490 16.36 -10.76 17.15
C GLY A 490 15.49 -10.63 18.40
N MET A 491 15.48 -9.44 19.00
CA MET A 491 14.73 -9.10 20.22
C MET A 491 14.20 -7.67 20.16
N THR A 492 13.26 -7.31 21.02
CA THR A 492 12.71 -5.94 21.10
C THR A 492 13.34 -5.14 22.23
N ARG A 493 13.25 -3.80 22.11
CA ARG A 493 13.69 -2.83 23.12
C ARG A 493 15.18 -2.93 23.45
N LEU A 494 16.02 -2.96 22.41
CA LEU A 494 17.49 -2.93 22.57
C LEU A 494 18.01 -1.59 23.12
N ASP A 495 17.16 -0.57 23.17
CA ASP A 495 17.40 0.75 23.76
C ASP A 495 17.20 0.79 25.29
N LYS A 496 16.68 -0.28 25.89
CA LYS A 496 16.53 -0.40 27.35
C LYS A 496 17.90 -0.34 28.05
N GLU A 497 17.99 0.42 29.14
CA GLU A 497 19.14 0.37 30.06
C GLU A 497 19.23 -1.02 30.73
N LEU A 498 20.36 -1.70 30.52
CA LEU A 498 20.64 -3.02 31.09
C LEU A 498 21.27 -2.86 32.46
N ASN A 499 20.85 -3.68 33.42
CA ASN A 499 21.59 -3.81 34.68
C ASN A 499 22.91 -4.58 34.47
N ASP A 500 23.79 -4.59 35.47
CA ASP A 500 25.13 -5.19 35.37
C ASP A 500 25.10 -6.68 34.98
N GLU A 501 24.13 -7.44 35.50
CA GLU A 501 23.98 -8.87 35.19
C GLU A 501 23.44 -9.10 33.77
N GLU A 502 22.46 -8.32 33.34
CA GLU A 502 21.92 -8.33 31.97
C GLU A 502 23.02 -7.97 30.97
N LEU A 503 23.81 -6.93 31.25
CA LEU A 503 24.93 -6.50 30.41
C LEU A 503 26.01 -7.59 30.30
N LYS A 504 26.32 -8.28 31.42
CA LYS A 504 27.26 -9.39 31.43
C LYS A 504 26.80 -10.54 30.54
N LEU A 505 25.55 -11.00 30.69
CA LEU A 505 24.99 -12.07 29.85
C LEU A 505 24.90 -11.65 28.39
N PHE A 506 24.51 -10.41 28.12
CA PHE A 506 24.41 -9.86 26.77
C PHE A 506 25.78 -9.84 26.07
N ASN A 507 26.83 -9.44 26.78
CA ASN A 507 28.20 -9.47 26.27
C ASN A 507 28.73 -10.90 26.10
N GLN A 508 28.35 -11.84 26.98
CA GLN A 508 28.68 -13.26 26.81
C GLN A 508 28.05 -13.83 25.53
N ILE A 509 26.78 -13.55 25.27
CA ILE A 509 26.10 -13.97 24.03
C ILE A 509 26.83 -13.42 22.80
N LYS A 510 27.19 -12.12 22.81
CA LYS A 510 27.96 -11.49 21.72
C LYS A 510 29.34 -12.12 21.54
N SER A 511 30.03 -12.47 22.63
CA SER A 511 31.37 -13.07 22.58
C SER A 511 31.38 -14.45 21.90
N LYS A 512 30.23 -15.15 21.91
CA LYS A 512 30.02 -16.39 21.13
C LYS A 512 29.77 -16.14 19.64
N GLY A 513 29.96 -14.91 19.14
CA GLY A 513 29.79 -14.56 17.73
C GLY A 513 28.36 -14.28 17.29
N ILE A 514 27.40 -14.21 18.23
CA ILE A 514 25.98 -13.98 17.92
C ILE A 514 25.71 -12.49 17.73
N LYS A 515 25.16 -12.12 16.57
CA LYS A 515 24.69 -10.75 16.31
C LYS A 515 23.29 -10.55 16.91
N ILE A 516 23.20 -9.74 17.95
CA ILE A 516 21.91 -9.32 18.52
C ILE A 516 21.42 -8.07 17.79
N VAL A 517 20.18 -8.07 17.32
CA VAL A 517 19.58 -6.93 16.57
C VAL A 517 18.11 -6.72 16.93
N ASP A 518 17.59 -5.53 16.61
CA ASP A 518 16.21 -5.20 16.90
C ASP A 518 15.25 -6.06 16.05
N TYR A 519 14.17 -6.54 16.66
CA TYR A 519 13.18 -7.41 16.04
C TYR A 519 12.67 -6.86 14.70
N TYR A 520 12.44 -5.55 14.64
CA TYR A 520 11.91 -4.88 13.45
C TYR A 520 12.96 -4.70 12.36
N SER A 521 14.25 -4.81 12.69
CA SER A 521 15.35 -4.80 11.71
C SER A 521 15.51 -6.14 10.98
N LEU A 522 14.97 -7.24 11.54
CA LEU A 522 15.04 -8.61 11.03
C LEU A 522 13.73 -9.09 10.40
N LEU A 523 13.02 -8.20 9.69
CA LEU A 523 11.88 -8.67 8.89
C LEU A 523 12.41 -9.69 7.87
N LEU A 524 12.25 -10.97 8.19
CA LEU A 524 12.51 -12.08 7.29
C LEU A 524 11.52 -11.91 6.14
N THR A 525 11.94 -11.19 5.09
CA THR A 525 11.19 -11.06 3.84
C THR A 525 11.65 -12.15 2.92
#